data_AF-A0A1B8S9G4-F1
#
_entry.id   AF-A0A1B8S9G4-F1
#
_cell.length_a   1.000
_cell.length_b   1.000
_cell.length_c   1.000
_cell.angle_alpha   90.00
_cell.angle_beta   90.00
_cell.angle_gamma   90.00
#
_symmetry.space_group_name_H-M   'P 1'
#
loop_
_entity.id
_entity.type
_entity.pdbx_description
1 polymer ?
#
loop_
_entity_poly.entity_id
_entity_poly.type
_entity_poly.pdbx_seq_one_letter_code
_entity_poly.pdbx_strand_id
1 'polypeptide(L)'
;MSTLRRVSDIITKENELFDRLWYGRKKPFGDPSWEGVPDDIKAGAERGKRRVEEQIPREVLDQDVASDWDWGFLGGSISAIRWVLGDEWGNLDS
;
A
#
# COMPACT_ATOMS: atom_id res chain seq x y z
N MET A 1 -20.72 7.22 25.20
CA MET A 1 -20.07 7.62 23.93
C MET A 1 -19.66 6.35 23.21
N SER A 2 -20.01 6.19 21.92
CA SER A 2 -19.53 5.06 21.14
C SER A 2 -18.01 5.17 20.97
N THR A 3 -17.30 4.08 21.19
CA THR A 3 -15.82 3.97 21.09
C THR A 3 -15.35 3.56 19.69
N LEU A 4 -16.29 3.35 18.75
CA LEU A 4 -15.98 2.91 17.39
C LEU A 4 -15.48 4.05 16.52
N ARG A 5 -14.47 3.78 15.68
CA ARG A 5 -14.01 4.72 14.64
C ARG A 5 -15.09 4.92 13.59
N ARG A 6 -15.12 6.08 12.95
CA ARG A 6 -15.98 6.30 11.79
C ARG A 6 -15.50 5.42 10.64
N VAL A 7 -16.43 4.91 9.85
CA VAL A 7 -16.11 4.13 8.63
C VAL A 7 -15.20 4.94 7.69
N SER A 8 -15.40 6.26 7.57
CA SER A 8 -14.52 7.15 6.80
C SER A 8 -13.07 7.10 7.24
N ASP A 9 -12.82 7.03 8.55
CA ASP A 9 -11.47 7.03 9.11
C ASP A 9 -10.80 5.66 8.89
N ILE A 10 -11.60 4.59 8.92
CA ILE A 10 -11.15 3.22 8.62
C ILE A 10 -10.76 3.11 7.14
N ILE A 11 -11.59 3.60 6.22
CA ILE A 11 -11.29 3.63 4.78
C ILE A 11 -10.05 4.49 4.49
N THR A 12 -9.94 5.65 5.14
CA THR A 12 -8.76 6.51 4.98
C THR A 12 -7.48 5.79 5.39
N LYS A 13 -7.52 5.03 6.50
CA LYS A 13 -6.38 4.24 6.95
C LYS A 13 -6.11 3.04 6.04
N GLU A 14 -7.14 2.38 5.51
CA GLU A 14 -6.96 1.29 4.54
C GLU A 14 -6.24 1.79 3.28
N ASN A 15 -6.66 2.92 2.71
CA ASN A 15 -6.02 3.52 1.55
C ASN A 15 -4.54 3.85 1.81
N GLU A 16 -4.21 4.40 3.00
CA GLU A 16 -2.82 4.67 3.38
C GLU A 16 -1.99 3.38 3.46
N LEU A 17 -2.53 2.30 4.05
CA LEU A 17 -1.83 1.02 4.13
C LEU A 17 -1.69 0.36 2.76
N PHE A 18 -2.70 0.48 1.90
CA PHE A 18 -2.66 0.02 0.52
C PHE A 18 -1.54 0.72 -0.25
N ASP A 19 -1.45 2.05 -0.14
CA ASP A 19 -0.41 2.84 -0.80
C ASP A 19 1.00 2.42 -0.37
N ARG A 20 1.19 2.17 0.93
CA ARG A 20 2.46 1.68 1.49
C ARG A 20 2.79 0.28 0.97
N LEU A 21 1.80 -0.61 0.96
CA LEU A 21 1.96 -1.99 0.49
C LEU A 21 2.31 -2.04 -1.00
N TRP A 22 1.55 -1.30 -1.82
CA TRP A 22 1.82 -1.15 -3.24
C TRP A 22 3.20 -0.54 -3.47
N TYR A 23 3.57 0.49 -2.71
CA TYR A 23 4.87 1.14 -2.85
C TYR A 23 6.03 0.20 -2.55
N GLY A 24 5.93 -0.64 -1.53
CA GLY A 24 6.95 -1.64 -1.22
C GLY A 24 7.07 -2.72 -2.31
N ARG A 25 5.94 -3.10 -2.94
CA ARG A 25 5.89 -4.19 -3.92
C ARG A 25 6.20 -3.78 -5.34
N LYS A 26 5.99 -2.51 -5.69
CA LYS A 26 6.24 -2.02 -7.05
C LYS A 26 7.68 -2.34 -7.45
N LYS A 27 7.86 -2.81 -8.67
CA LYS A 27 9.20 -3.02 -9.22
C LYS A 27 9.89 -1.66 -9.42
N PRO A 28 11.22 -1.57 -9.23
CA PRO A 28 11.96 -0.36 -9.57
C PRO A 28 11.67 0.06 -11.01
N PHE A 29 11.43 1.36 -11.25
CA PHE A 29 11.28 1.85 -12.62
C PHE A 29 12.58 1.67 -13.39
N GLY A 30 12.51 1.08 -14.58
CA GLY A 30 13.68 0.68 -15.36
C GLY A 30 14.12 -0.77 -15.15
N ASP A 31 13.46 -1.52 -14.27
CA ASP A 31 13.60 -2.98 -14.20
C ASP A 31 13.17 -3.65 -15.53
N PRO A 32 13.82 -4.72 -16.01
CA PRO A 32 13.45 -5.42 -17.25
C PRO A 32 11.99 -5.90 -17.28
N SER A 33 11.35 -6.11 -16.12
CA SER A 33 9.91 -6.43 -16.04
C SER A 33 8.99 -5.35 -16.59
N TRP A 34 9.50 -4.14 -16.84
CA TRP A 34 8.76 -3.07 -17.51
C TRP A 34 8.83 -3.14 -19.04
N GLU A 35 9.63 -4.03 -19.62
CA GLU A 35 9.66 -4.26 -21.07
C GLU A 35 8.30 -4.78 -21.55
N GLY A 36 7.78 -4.21 -22.64
CA GLY A 36 6.46 -4.56 -23.17
C GLY A 36 5.26 -4.04 -22.38
N VAL A 37 5.46 -3.43 -21.20
CA VAL A 37 4.38 -2.73 -20.48
C VAL A 37 3.99 -1.46 -21.26
N PRO A 38 2.70 -1.22 -21.54
CA PRO A 38 2.22 -0.03 -22.24
C PRO A 38 2.63 1.28 -21.54
N ASP A 39 2.88 2.33 -22.32
CA ASP A 39 3.39 3.61 -21.80
C ASP A 39 2.41 4.33 -20.87
N ASP A 40 1.10 4.20 -21.11
CA ASP A 40 0.06 4.75 -20.25
C ASP A 40 0.03 4.07 -18.87
N ILE A 41 0.30 2.76 -18.83
CA ILE A 41 0.43 1.99 -17.58
C ILE A 41 1.70 2.41 -16.83
N LYS A 42 2.84 2.55 -17.51
CA LYS A 42 4.09 3.06 -16.91
C LYS A 42 3.89 4.46 -16.33
N ALA A 43 3.27 5.35 -17.09
CA ALA A 43 2.96 6.70 -16.64
C ALA A 43 1.98 6.70 -15.46
N GLY A 44 1.01 5.77 -15.44
CA GLY A 44 0.11 5.55 -14.31
C GLY A 44 0.84 5.14 -13.04
N ALA A 45 1.71 4.14 -13.13
CA ALA A 45 2.53 3.70 -12.01
C ALA A 45 3.45 4.81 -11.51
N GLU A 46 4.07 5.59 -12.40
CA GLU A 46 4.95 6.69 -12.02
C GLU A 46 4.18 7.81 -11.30
N ARG A 47 2.98 8.16 -11.78
CA ARG A 47 2.08 9.09 -11.07
C ARG A 47 1.68 8.55 -9.71
N GLY A 48 1.35 7.26 -9.61
CA GLY A 48 1.04 6.59 -8.35
C GLY A 48 2.19 6.68 -7.36
N LYS A 49 3.42 6.37 -7.80
CA LYS A 49 4.64 6.49 -7.00
C LYS A 49 4.80 7.91 -6.44
N ARG A 50 4.73 8.92 -7.31
CA ARG A 50 4.92 10.33 -6.90
C ARG A 50 3.87 10.76 -5.89
N ARG A 51 2.60 10.39 -6.11
CA ARG A 51 1.51 10.68 -5.15
C ARG A 51 1.82 10.10 -3.76
N VAL A 52 2.31 8.86 -3.69
CA VAL A 52 2.65 8.23 -2.41
C VAL A 52 3.84 8.94 -1.75
N GLU A 53 4.89 9.27 -2.50
CA GLU A 53 6.06 10.01 -1.99
C GLU A 53 5.72 11.42 -1.49
N GLU A 54 4.68 12.07 -2.06
CA GLU A 54 4.17 13.36 -1.60
C GLU A 54 3.36 13.26 -0.29
N GLN A 55 2.74 12.10 -0.03
CA GLN A 55 1.81 11.90 1.09
C GLN A 55 2.46 11.21 2.29
N ILE A 56 3.48 10.38 2.05
CA ILE A 56 4.07 9.50 3.05
C ILE A 56 5.59 9.76 3.11
N PRO A 57 6.14 10.08 4.28
CA PRO A 57 7.58 10.28 4.45
C PRO A 57 8.37 9.07 3.97
N ARG A 58 9.50 9.34 3.31
CA ARG A 58 10.32 8.29 2.71
C ARG A 58 10.82 7.29 3.75
N GLU A 59 11.12 7.76 4.95
CA GLU A 59 11.57 6.94 6.08
C GLU A 59 10.52 5.91 6.51
N VAL A 60 9.23 6.27 6.41
CA VAL A 60 8.12 5.33 6.70
C VAL A 60 8.05 4.24 5.63
N LEU A 61 8.15 4.63 4.36
CA LEU A 61 8.13 3.70 3.22
C LEU A 61 9.33 2.76 3.21
N ASP A 62 10.51 3.25 3.58
CA ASP A 62 11.72 2.44 3.67
C ASP A 62 11.66 1.49 4.89
N GLN A 63 11.06 1.92 6.01
CA GLN A 63 10.85 1.06 7.18
C GLN A 63 9.91 -0.11 6.88
N ASP A 64 8.84 0.11 6.13
CA ASP A 64 7.85 -0.93 5.79
C ASP A 64 8.42 -2.16 5.09
N VAL A 65 9.59 -2.00 4.45
CA VAL A 65 10.27 -3.06 3.69
C VAL A 65 11.63 -3.43 4.26
N ALA A 66 11.97 -2.93 5.45
CA ALA A 66 13.30 -3.09 6.04
C ALA A 66 13.60 -4.52 6.51
N SER A 67 12.57 -5.31 6.84
CA SER A 67 12.71 -6.70 7.28
C SER A 67 11.46 -7.54 6.99
N ASP A 68 11.58 -8.86 7.12
CA ASP A 68 10.42 -9.78 7.04
C ASP A 68 9.35 -9.47 8.10
N TRP A 69 9.77 -8.95 9.26
CA TRP A 69 8.84 -8.50 10.29
C TRP A 69 8.02 -7.31 9.75
N ASP A 70 8.68 -6.32 9.15
CA ASP A 70 8.01 -5.09 8.69
C ASP A 70 6.98 -5.39 7.60
N TRP A 71 7.34 -6.28 6.68
CA TRP A 71 6.42 -6.84 5.70
C TRP A 71 5.23 -7.55 6.34
N GLY A 72 5.49 -8.40 7.33
CA GLY A 72 4.45 -9.12 8.06
C GLY A 72 3.51 -8.19 8.81
N PHE A 73 4.03 -7.12 9.40
CA PHE A 73 3.23 -6.15 10.14
C PHE A 73 2.38 -5.26 9.23
N LEU A 74 2.94 -4.77 8.12
CA LEU A 74 2.19 -4.02 7.13
C LEU A 74 1.07 -4.88 6.54
N GLY A 75 1.39 -6.12 6.15
CA GLY A 75 0.42 -7.09 5.65
C GLY A 75 -0.66 -7.44 6.68
N GLY A 76 -0.28 -7.73 7.92
CA GLY A 76 -1.23 -8.03 9.00
C GLY A 76 -2.16 -6.84 9.28
N SER A 77 -1.63 -5.62 9.26
CA SER A 77 -2.40 -4.40 9.50
C SER A 77 -3.47 -4.17 8.43
N ILE A 78 -3.12 -4.29 7.15
CA ILE A 78 -4.09 -4.09 6.06
C ILE A 78 -5.13 -5.21 6.02
N SER A 79 -4.71 -6.48 6.22
CA SER A 79 -5.63 -7.62 6.31
C SER A 79 -6.68 -7.43 7.42
N ALA A 80 -6.25 -7.01 8.61
CA ALA A 80 -7.15 -6.76 9.72
C ALA A 80 -8.18 -5.66 9.40
N ILE A 81 -7.76 -4.57 8.75
CA ILE A 81 -8.68 -3.49 8.37
C ILE A 81 -9.65 -3.93 7.28
N ARG A 82 -9.17 -4.63 6.25
CA ARG A 82 -10.00 -5.14 5.14
C ARG A 82 -11.03 -6.15 5.62
N TRP A 83 -10.66 -7.03 6.55
CA TRP A 83 -11.62 -7.94 7.16
C TRP A 83 -12.75 -7.20 7.88
N VAL A 84 -12.43 -6.10 8.61
CA VAL A 84 -13.45 -5.23 9.22
C VAL A 84 -14.33 -4.55 8.18
N LEU A 85 -13.79 -4.25 6.99
CA LEU A 85 -14.52 -3.66 5.86
C LEU A 85 -15.32 -4.69 5.03
N GLY A 86 -15.14 -5.99 5.29
CA GLY A 86 -15.93 -7.07 4.68
C GLY A 86 -15.17 -8.00 3.73
N ASP A 87 -13.87 -7.84 3.57
CA ASP A 87 -13.04 -8.76 2.77
C ASP A 87 -12.75 -10.08 3.50
N GLU A 88 -12.29 -11.07 2.75
CA GLU A 88 -11.79 -12.33 3.30
C GLU A 88 -10.57 -12.13 4.20
N TRP A 89 -10.47 -12.96 5.25
CA TRP A 89 -9.35 -12.93 6.18
C TRP A 89 -8.03 -13.21 5.45
N GLY A 90 -7.05 -12.32 5.58
CA GLY A 90 -5.77 -12.46 4.89
C GLY A 90 -5.73 -11.84 3.50
N ASN A 91 -6.72 -11.04 3.09
CA ASN A 91 -6.65 -10.33 1.81
C ASN A 91 -5.51 -9.29 1.80
N LEU A 92 -4.44 -9.61 1.08
CA LEU A 92 -3.26 -8.76 0.91
C LEU A 92 -3.11 -8.22 -0.52
N ASP A 93 -4.15 -8.22 -1.34
CA ASP A 93 -4.04 -7.75 -2.73
C ASP A 93 -3.68 -6.25 -2.79
N SER A 94 -2.78 -5.91 -3.71
CA SER A 94 -2.27 -4.55 -3.93
C SER A 94 -2.32 -4.18 -5.40
#